data_AF-A0A2A9D336-F1
#
_entry.id   AF-A0A2A9D336-F1
#
_cell.length_a   1.000
_cell.length_b   1.000
_cell.length_c   1.000
_cell.angle_alpha   90.00
_cell.angle_beta   90.00
_cell.angle_gamma   90.00
#
_symmetry.space_group_name_H-M   'P 1'
#
loop_
_entity.id
_entity.type
_entity.pdbx_description
1 polymer ?
#
loop_
_entity_poly.entity_id
_entity_poly.type
_entity_poly.pdbx_seq_one_letter_code
_entity_poly.pdbx_strand_id
1 'polypeptide(L)'
;MTTPHDPRYPDSHPTGGSGSTASPGSQSAQQAAGAAQKPSFAEGVSLGGGNTAFEQAPGVPGDPVAPPPAQPSASRPAWVLPTLTGAAGVVVGVLGTVGVSAALGASQATAQQAVLTDAVAACGSASAPGITLGDDGQSLTFDMQGEDELTGANVIDVYCLFSALEMPASVDSHIGQTTSMDGRQSATWGNLEIQWSYHPDRGLDGVITVVDD
;
A
#
# COMPACT_ATOMS: atom_id res chain seq x y z
N MET A 1 67.25 -4.72 -15.51
CA MET A 1 66.74 -6.02 -15.95
C MET A 1 65.65 -5.71 -16.95
N THR A 2 65.99 -5.77 -18.24
CA THR A 2 65.18 -5.26 -19.35
C THR A 2 64.92 -6.44 -20.27
N THR A 3 63.66 -6.83 -20.40
CA THR A 3 63.21 -7.96 -21.22
C THR A 3 63.30 -7.59 -22.71
N PRO A 4 63.76 -8.48 -23.61
CA PRO A 4 63.77 -8.20 -25.04
C PRO A 4 62.40 -8.47 -25.70
N HIS A 5 62.06 -7.60 -26.65
CA HIS A 5 60.86 -7.62 -27.48
C HIS A 5 61.01 -8.65 -28.62
N ASP A 6 60.05 -9.57 -28.78
CA ASP A 6 60.00 -10.56 -29.87
C ASP A 6 59.24 -9.99 -31.09
N PRO A 7 59.83 -9.97 -32.31
CA PRO A 7 59.18 -9.47 -33.52
C PRO A 7 58.75 -10.63 -34.42
N ARG A 8 57.62 -11.30 -34.11
CA ARG A 8 56.96 -12.24 -35.03
C ARG A 8 55.45 -12.24 -34.86
N TYR A 9 54.79 -11.19 -35.36
CA TYR A 9 53.39 -11.31 -35.78
C TYR A 9 53.18 -10.47 -37.05
N PRO A 10 53.01 -11.09 -38.23
CA PRO A 10 52.65 -10.36 -39.44
C PRO A 10 51.18 -9.97 -39.42
N ASP A 11 50.94 -8.71 -39.74
CA ASP A 11 49.63 -8.11 -40.04
C ASP A 11 48.88 -8.91 -41.11
N SER A 12 47.62 -9.24 -40.82
CA SER A 12 46.67 -9.73 -41.82
C SER A 12 45.35 -8.96 -41.67
N HIS A 13 45.24 -7.89 -42.45
CA HIS A 13 43.97 -7.28 -42.82
C HIS A 13 43.28 -8.14 -43.88
N PRO A 14 41.97 -8.42 -43.73
CA PRO A 14 41.10 -8.61 -44.87
C PRO A 14 40.25 -7.35 -45.11
N THR A 15 40.52 -6.70 -46.24
CA THR A 15 39.64 -5.73 -46.89
C THR A 15 38.47 -6.46 -47.56
N GLY A 16 37.24 -6.03 -47.31
CA GLY A 16 36.07 -6.50 -48.06
C GLY A 16 34.76 -5.90 -47.54
N GLY A 17 34.39 -4.73 -48.07
CA GLY A 17 33.08 -4.14 -47.86
C GLY A 17 32.09 -4.52 -48.96
N SER A 18 30.80 -4.56 -48.62
CA SER A 18 29.66 -4.05 -49.41
C SER A 18 28.34 -4.61 -48.85
N GLY A 19 27.38 -3.74 -48.54
CA GLY A 19 26.02 -4.17 -48.23
C GLY A 19 25.26 -3.25 -47.27
N SER A 20 25.30 -1.93 -47.46
CA SER A 20 24.40 -1.01 -46.78
C SER A 20 23.13 -0.87 -47.63
N THR A 21 22.04 -1.50 -47.19
CA THR A 21 20.67 -1.18 -47.63
C THR A 21 19.94 -0.61 -46.43
N ALA A 22 19.94 0.73 -46.36
CA ALA A 22 19.05 1.49 -45.50
C ALA A 22 17.62 1.35 -46.02
N SER A 23 16.72 0.87 -45.17
CA SER A 23 15.28 0.89 -45.43
C SER A 23 14.70 2.22 -44.94
N PRO A 24 13.98 2.99 -45.78
CA PRO A 24 13.35 4.23 -45.37
C PRO A 24 11.92 4.00 -44.86
N GLY A 25 11.55 4.72 -43.80
CA GLY A 25 10.20 5.25 -43.65
C GLY A 25 9.23 4.48 -42.77
N SER A 26 9.07 4.96 -41.53
CA SER A 26 7.77 5.12 -40.87
C SER A 26 7.89 6.01 -39.62
N GLN A 27 8.27 7.27 -39.82
CA GLN A 27 7.81 8.35 -38.95
C GLN A 27 6.45 8.80 -39.50
N SER A 28 5.35 8.53 -38.78
CA SER A 28 4.09 9.31 -38.76
C SER A 28 2.98 8.50 -38.11
N ALA A 29 2.75 8.69 -36.81
CA ALA A 29 1.42 8.63 -36.18
C ALA A 29 1.50 9.23 -34.77
N GLN A 30 1.66 10.56 -34.71
CA GLN A 30 1.20 11.33 -33.57
C GLN A 30 -0.25 11.78 -33.84
N GLN A 31 -1.07 11.71 -32.79
CA GLN A 31 -2.32 12.46 -32.55
C GLN A 31 -3.65 11.97 -33.15
N ALA A 32 -4.44 11.31 -32.29
CA ALA A 32 -5.81 11.72 -31.96
C ALA A 32 -6.13 11.13 -30.56
N ALA A 33 -6.15 11.94 -29.50
CA ALA A 33 -7.35 12.57 -28.95
C ALA A 33 -8.41 11.55 -28.49
N GLY A 34 -8.43 11.30 -27.18
CA GLY A 34 -9.45 10.50 -26.50
C GLY A 34 -9.34 10.72 -25.00
N ALA A 35 -9.86 11.85 -24.53
CA ALA A 35 -10.00 12.16 -23.12
C ALA A 35 -10.89 11.11 -22.43
N ALA A 36 -10.42 10.52 -21.34
CA ALA A 36 -11.24 9.79 -20.39
C ALA A 36 -10.95 10.34 -18.98
N GLN A 37 -11.75 11.36 -18.67
CA GLN A 37 -12.30 11.74 -17.37
C GLN A 37 -11.53 11.34 -16.08
N LYS A 38 -10.91 12.34 -15.45
CA LYS A 38 -10.66 12.34 -14.00
C LYS A 38 -12.00 12.30 -13.24
N PRO A 39 -12.16 11.51 -12.16
CA PRO A 39 -13.19 11.80 -11.18
C PRO A 39 -12.78 13.07 -10.42
N SER A 40 -13.54 14.14 -10.65
CA SER A 40 -13.47 15.37 -9.87
C SER A 40 -13.90 15.08 -8.45
N PHE A 41 -12.99 15.35 -7.52
CA PHE A 41 -13.27 15.63 -6.12
C PHE A 41 -14.46 16.62 -6.04
N ALA A 42 -15.53 16.24 -5.35
CA ALA A 42 -16.59 17.14 -4.94
C ALA A 42 -16.36 17.50 -3.48
N GLU A 43 -15.48 18.47 -3.25
CA GLU A 43 -15.46 19.24 -2.01
C GLU A 43 -16.63 20.25 -2.06
N GLY A 44 -17.58 20.07 -1.15
CA GLY A 44 -18.74 20.94 -0.99
C GLY A 44 -18.88 21.38 0.45
N VAL A 45 -17.97 22.23 0.93
CA VAL A 45 -18.18 23.09 2.10
C VAL A 45 -17.92 24.53 1.68
N SER A 46 -18.97 25.33 1.55
CA SER A 46 -18.90 26.78 1.75
C SER A 46 -20.28 27.42 1.96
N LEU A 47 -20.51 27.79 3.22
CA LEU A 47 -21.00 29.08 3.71
C LEU A 47 -21.84 29.94 2.74
N GLY A 48 -23.14 30.05 3.03
CA GLY A 48 -24.03 31.06 2.48
C GLY A 48 -24.81 31.75 3.60
N GLY A 49 -24.38 32.96 3.96
CA GLY A 49 -25.09 33.86 4.85
C GLY A 49 -26.33 34.46 4.18
N GLY A 50 -27.38 34.65 4.98
CA GLY A 50 -28.62 35.32 4.57
C GLY A 50 -29.20 36.04 5.79
N ASN A 51 -28.87 37.31 5.88
CA ASN A 51 -29.36 38.33 6.79
C ASN A 51 -30.68 38.93 6.27
N THR A 52 -31.75 38.86 7.05
CA THR A 52 -32.82 39.87 7.01
C THR A 52 -33.27 40.16 8.42
N ALA A 53 -33.26 41.45 8.72
CA ALA A 53 -33.55 42.03 10.01
C ALA A 53 -34.93 42.71 10.00
N PHE A 54 -35.42 42.96 11.21
CA PHE A 54 -36.49 43.88 11.61
C PHE A 54 -37.94 43.54 11.23
N GLU A 55 -38.74 43.22 12.25
CA GLU A 55 -39.93 44.03 12.53
C GLU A 55 -40.18 44.03 14.06
N GLN A 56 -40.01 45.20 14.67
CA GLN A 56 -40.41 45.48 16.05
C GLN A 56 -41.89 45.89 16.06
N ALA A 57 -42.66 45.35 16.99
CA ALA A 57 -43.95 45.91 17.38
C ALA A 57 -44.08 46.00 18.91
N PRO A 58 -44.83 46.99 19.44
CA PRO A 58 -44.71 47.46 20.82
C PRO A 58 -45.66 46.76 21.79
N GLY A 59 -45.31 46.89 23.08
CA GLY A 59 -45.87 46.16 24.20
C GLY A 59 -47.35 46.40 24.55
N VAL A 60 -47.86 45.44 25.32
CA VAL A 60 -49.11 45.50 26.09
C VAL A 60 -48.76 45.14 27.54
N PRO A 61 -49.20 45.92 28.54
CA PRO A 61 -48.86 45.68 29.94
C PRO A 61 -49.86 44.75 30.65
N GLY A 62 -49.31 43.89 31.52
CA GLY A 62 -49.85 43.52 32.84
C GLY A 62 -50.93 42.45 32.92
N ASP A 63 -50.60 41.31 33.52
CA ASP A 63 -51.22 40.88 34.79
C ASP A 63 -50.32 39.89 35.54
N PRO A 64 -50.34 39.89 36.89
CA PRO A 64 -49.39 39.16 37.72
C PRO A 64 -49.80 37.70 37.91
N VAL A 65 -49.02 36.76 37.38
CA VAL A 65 -49.17 35.33 37.72
C VAL A 65 -48.25 35.00 38.88
N ALA A 66 -48.88 34.53 39.96
CA ALA A 66 -48.31 34.19 41.25
C ALA A 66 -47.11 33.22 41.17
N PRO A 67 -46.17 33.29 42.12
CA PRO A 67 -45.08 32.32 42.21
C PRO A 67 -45.64 30.92 42.53
N PRO A 68 -45.12 29.85 41.91
CA PRO A 68 -45.41 28.49 42.37
C PRO A 68 -44.86 28.30 43.79
N PRO A 69 -45.54 27.50 44.64
CA PRO A 69 -45.10 27.27 46.01
C PRO A 69 -43.70 26.61 46.04
N ALA A 70 -42.84 27.16 46.90
CA ALA A 70 -41.55 26.60 47.24
C ALA A 70 -41.73 25.14 47.72
N GLN A 71 -41.13 24.19 47.00
CA GLN A 71 -41.06 22.81 47.47
C GLN A 71 -40.11 22.74 48.67
N PRO A 72 -40.50 22.07 49.78
CA PRO A 72 -39.63 21.94 50.94
C PRO A 72 -38.37 21.16 50.57
N SER A 73 -37.20 21.77 50.84
CA SER A 73 -35.91 21.10 50.75
C SER A 73 -35.85 19.98 51.78
N ALA A 74 -36.06 18.74 51.32
CA ALA A 74 -35.80 17.57 52.14
C ALA A 74 -34.28 17.39 52.27
N SER A 75 -33.74 17.96 53.35
CA SER A 75 -32.40 17.67 53.86
C SER A 75 -32.31 16.17 54.16
N ARG A 76 -31.69 15.39 53.27
CA ARG A 76 -31.35 14.00 53.57
C ARG A 76 -30.04 13.97 54.37
N PRO A 77 -30.03 13.31 55.55
CA PRO A 77 -28.89 13.31 56.43
C PRO A 77 -27.71 12.57 55.78
N ALA A 78 -26.61 13.30 55.67
CA ALA A 78 -25.29 12.76 55.43
C ALA A 78 -24.87 11.92 56.64
N TRP A 79 -25.01 10.59 56.56
CA TRP A 79 -24.14 9.62 57.24
C TRP A 79 -24.55 8.17 56.94
N VAL A 80 -24.26 7.66 55.75
CA VAL A 80 -23.91 6.22 55.58
C VAL A 80 -23.09 6.04 54.30
N LEU A 81 -21.77 6.05 54.47
CA LEU A 81 -20.79 5.34 53.63
C LEU A 81 -20.39 4.08 54.45
N PRO A 82 -19.76 3.01 53.90
CA PRO A 82 -19.24 2.81 52.53
C PRO A 82 -19.36 1.34 52.02
N THR A 83 -18.66 1.04 50.92
CA THR A 83 -18.15 -0.27 50.49
C THR A 83 -19.17 -1.36 50.11
N LEU A 84 -19.49 -1.51 48.82
CA LEU A 84 -19.70 -2.82 48.15
C LEU A 84 -19.96 -2.65 46.63
N THR A 85 -19.21 -1.79 45.96
CA THR A 85 -19.28 -1.65 44.49
C THR A 85 -17.89 -1.60 43.83
N GLY A 86 -16.85 -2.07 44.53
CA GLY A 86 -15.47 -2.08 44.00
C GLY A 86 -15.04 -3.38 43.33
N ALA A 87 -15.62 -4.53 43.71
CA ALA A 87 -15.12 -5.84 43.25
C ALA A 87 -15.74 -6.33 41.93
N ALA A 88 -16.99 -5.95 41.62
CA ALA A 88 -17.64 -6.38 40.38
C ALA A 88 -17.18 -5.58 39.14
N GLY A 89 -16.71 -4.35 39.31
CA GLY A 89 -16.21 -3.51 38.21
C GLY A 89 -14.81 -3.91 37.70
N VAL A 90 -13.97 -4.51 38.56
CA VAL A 90 -12.58 -4.83 38.23
C VAL A 90 -12.44 -6.12 37.40
N VAL A 91 -13.34 -7.09 37.56
CA VAL A 91 -13.29 -8.34 36.76
C VAL A 91 -13.74 -8.12 35.31
N VAL A 92 -14.69 -7.21 35.07
CA VAL A 92 -15.14 -6.85 33.71
C VAL A 92 -14.14 -5.91 33.01
N GLY A 93 -13.47 -5.02 33.76
CA GLY A 93 -12.48 -4.09 33.22
C GLY A 93 -11.19 -4.76 32.72
N VAL A 94 -10.76 -5.87 33.33
CA VAL A 94 -9.52 -6.59 32.94
C VAL A 94 -9.77 -7.63 31.83
N LEU A 95 -10.97 -8.23 31.75
CA LEU A 95 -11.31 -9.15 30.66
C LEU A 95 -11.77 -8.42 29.38
N GLY A 96 -12.43 -7.26 29.52
CA GLY A 96 -12.95 -6.50 28.39
C GLY A 96 -11.88 -5.85 27.51
N THR A 97 -10.77 -5.37 28.09
CA THR A 97 -9.69 -4.73 27.33
C THR A 97 -8.81 -5.75 26.59
N VAL A 98 -8.56 -6.93 27.17
CA VAL A 98 -7.78 -7.99 26.51
C VAL A 98 -8.56 -8.64 25.35
N GLY A 99 -9.88 -8.83 25.52
CA GLY A 99 -10.73 -9.44 24.49
C GLY A 99 -10.88 -8.58 23.22
N VAL A 100 -11.00 -7.26 23.37
CA VAL A 100 -11.15 -6.34 22.22
C VAL A 100 -9.84 -6.23 21.43
N SER A 101 -8.70 -6.15 22.10
CA SER A 101 -7.39 -6.11 21.42
C SER A 101 -7.09 -7.39 20.64
N ALA A 102 -7.45 -8.56 21.18
CA ALA A 102 -7.28 -9.84 20.49
C ALA A 102 -8.18 -9.96 19.24
N ALA A 103 -9.43 -9.48 19.33
CA ALA A 103 -10.35 -9.50 18.19
C ALA A 103 -9.89 -8.57 17.05
N LEU A 104 -9.38 -7.38 17.38
CA LEU A 104 -8.83 -6.45 16.39
C LEU A 104 -7.55 -7.02 15.74
N GLY A 105 -6.64 -7.60 16.53
CA GLY A 105 -5.42 -8.24 16.00
C GLY A 105 -5.72 -9.38 15.04
N ALA A 106 -6.67 -10.26 15.37
CA ALA A 106 -7.09 -11.33 14.47
C ALA A 106 -7.70 -10.79 13.17
N SER A 107 -8.51 -9.73 13.23
CA SER A 107 -9.10 -9.13 12.03
C SER A 107 -8.06 -8.51 11.09
N GLN A 108 -7.03 -7.89 11.65
CA GLN A 108 -5.93 -7.33 10.87
C GLN A 108 -5.12 -8.45 10.22
N ALA A 109 -4.73 -9.48 10.97
CA ALA A 109 -4.00 -10.62 10.41
C ALA A 109 -4.76 -11.29 9.25
N THR A 110 -6.09 -11.43 9.35
CA THR A 110 -6.91 -11.96 8.24
C THR A 110 -6.97 -11.02 7.05
N ALA A 111 -7.03 -9.71 7.27
CA ALA A 111 -7.03 -8.73 6.18
C ALA A 111 -5.66 -8.70 5.47
N GLN A 112 -4.58 -8.74 6.24
CA GLN A 112 -3.20 -8.80 5.75
C GLN A 112 -2.98 -10.07 4.90
N GLN A 113 -3.41 -11.23 5.38
CA GLN A 113 -3.39 -12.50 4.64
C GLN A 113 -4.20 -12.43 3.32
N ALA A 114 -5.33 -11.73 3.34
CA ALA A 114 -6.18 -11.60 2.16
C ALA A 114 -5.48 -10.80 1.04
N VAL A 115 -4.71 -9.75 1.37
CA VAL A 115 -4.06 -8.89 0.36
C VAL A 115 -3.16 -9.68 -0.60
N LEU A 116 -2.24 -10.50 -0.08
CA LEU A 116 -1.32 -11.28 -0.94
C LEU A 116 -2.06 -12.41 -1.66
N THR A 117 -2.99 -13.07 -0.97
CA THR A 117 -3.77 -14.17 -1.54
C THR A 117 -4.68 -13.70 -2.67
N ASP A 118 -5.34 -12.55 -2.50
CA ASP A 118 -6.23 -11.94 -3.48
C ASP A 118 -5.45 -11.46 -4.70
N ALA A 119 -4.25 -10.89 -4.52
CA ALA A 119 -3.38 -10.51 -5.64
C ALA A 119 -2.97 -11.73 -6.48
N VAL A 120 -2.54 -12.81 -5.84
CA VAL A 120 -2.18 -14.07 -6.52
C VAL A 120 -3.38 -14.68 -7.24
N ALA A 121 -4.56 -14.65 -6.62
CA ALA A 121 -5.79 -15.13 -7.24
C ALA A 121 -6.21 -14.26 -8.44
N ALA A 122 -6.13 -12.94 -8.33
CA ALA A 122 -6.47 -11.99 -9.39
C ALA A 122 -5.57 -12.16 -10.63
N CYS A 123 -4.29 -12.49 -10.43
CA CYS A 123 -3.34 -12.77 -11.50
C CYS A 123 -3.39 -14.20 -12.03
N GLY A 124 -4.18 -15.09 -11.40
CA GLY A 124 -4.22 -16.51 -11.79
C GLY A 124 -2.92 -17.26 -11.50
N SER A 125 -2.09 -16.75 -10.60
CA SER A 125 -0.72 -17.23 -10.35
C SER A 125 -0.61 -18.21 -9.19
N ALA A 126 -1.72 -18.68 -8.63
CA ALA A 126 -1.75 -19.58 -7.46
C ALA A 126 -1.04 -20.92 -7.68
N SER A 127 -0.79 -21.30 -8.93
CA SER A 127 -0.03 -22.51 -9.30
C SER A 127 1.05 -22.20 -10.34
N ALA A 128 1.39 -20.92 -10.51
CA ALA A 128 2.46 -20.51 -11.40
C ALA A 128 3.81 -20.96 -10.81
N PRO A 129 4.70 -21.58 -11.61
CA PRO A 129 6.05 -21.90 -11.17
C PRO A 129 6.76 -20.65 -10.63
N GLY A 130 7.60 -20.81 -9.61
CA GLY A 130 8.37 -19.71 -9.03
C GLY A 130 7.56 -18.67 -8.26
N ILE A 131 6.22 -18.78 -8.16
CA ILE A 131 5.39 -17.92 -7.32
C ILE A 131 4.82 -18.76 -6.18
N THR A 132 5.08 -18.35 -4.93
CA THR A 132 4.68 -19.12 -3.74
C THR A 132 4.18 -18.21 -2.63
N LEU A 133 2.99 -18.51 -2.12
CA LEU A 133 2.51 -17.97 -0.85
C LEU A 133 3.10 -18.78 0.31
N GLY A 134 3.79 -18.10 1.23
CA GLY A 134 4.34 -18.64 2.46
C GLY A 134 3.64 -18.08 3.69
N ASP A 135 4.01 -18.61 4.86
CA ASP A 135 3.57 -18.09 6.17
C ASP A 135 2.05 -17.90 6.27
N ASP A 136 1.32 -18.94 5.88
CA ASP A 136 -0.14 -18.91 5.79
C ASP A 136 -0.65 -17.70 4.97
N GLY A 137 0.01 -17.31 3.88
CA GLY A 137 -0.38 -16.19 3.02
C GLY A 137 0.09 -14.82 3.50
N GLN A 138 0.99 -14.73 4.48
CA GLN A 138 1.60 -13.48 4.95
C GLN A 138 2.89 -13.13 4.22
N SER A 139 3.44 -14.07 3.44
CA SER A 139 4.56 -13.82 2.54
C SER A 139 4.26 -14.32 1.13
N LEU A 140 4.81 -13.61 0.14
CA LEU A 140 4.75 -13.96 -1.27
C LEU A 140 6.17 -13.93 -1.83
N THR A 141 6.70 -15.10 -2.17
CA THR A 141 8.00 -15.23 -2.83
C THR A 141 7.79 -15.37 -4.32
N PHE A 142 8.61 -14.67 -5.10
CA PHE A 142 8.72 -14.86 -6.54
C PHE A 142 10.19 -15.09 -6.92
N ASP A 143 10.42 -16.08 -7.76
CA ASP A 143 11.72 -16.52 -8.25
C ASP A 143 11.61 -16.63 -9.76
N MET A 144 12.28 -15.73 -10.49
CA MET A 144 12.13 -15.64 -11.93
C MET A 144 12.79 -16.84 -12.62
N GLN A 145 12.29 -17.20 -13.81
CA GLN A 145 13.00 -18.19 -14.61
C GLN A 145 14.35 -17.65 -15.08
N GLY A 146 15.44 -18.26 -14.60
CA GLY A 146 16.79 -18.01 -15.11
C GLY A 146 17.06 -18.63 -16.47
N GLU A 147 18.17 -18.24 -17.09
CA GLU A 147 18.57 -18.66 -18.45
C GLU A 147 18.76 -20.18 -18.59
N ASP A 148 19.27 -20.82 -17.53
CA ASP A 148 19.55 -22.26 -17.48
C ASP A 148 18.43 -23.07 -16.80
N GLU A 149 17.33 -22.42 -16.42
CA GLU A 149 16.26 -23.03 -15.62
C GLU A 149 15.05 -23.41 -16.48
N LEU A 150 14.54 -24.62 -16.29
CA LEU A 150 13.36 -25.10 -17.02
C LEU A 150 12.05 -24.51 -16.49
N THR A 151 12.05 -23.98 -15.27
CA THR A 151 10.86 -23.51 -14.55
C THR A 151 11.20 -22.30 -13.70
N GLY A 152 10.28 -21.35 -13.60
CA GLY A 152 10.37 -20.17 -12.74
C GLY A 152 9.21 -19.23 -13.04
N ALA A 153 9.13 -18.12 -12.31
CA ALA A 153 8.07 -17.14 -12.47
C ALA A 153 8.15 -16.49 -13.86
N ASN A 154 7.00 -16.29 -14.48
CA ASN A 154 6.89 -15.52 -15.70
C ASN A 154 6.93 -14.02 -15.35
N VAL A 155 7.68 -13.24 -16.11
CA VAL A 155 7.76 -11.78 -15.93
C VAL A 155 6.37 -11.11 -15.90
N ILE A 156 5.44 -11.58 -16.74
CA ILE A 156 4.07 -11.04 -16.82
C ILE A 156 3.28 -11.33 -15.54
N ASP A 157 3.47 -12.50 -14.92
CA ASP A 157 2.79 -12.85 -13.68
C ASP A 157 3.33 -11.99 -12.52
N VAL A 158 4.65 -11.81 -12.45
CA VAL A 158 5.29 -10.95 -11.43
C VAL A 158 4.84 -9.49 -11.57
N TYR A 159 4.81 -8.94 -12.79
CA TYR A 159 4.30 -7.58 -13.01
C TYR A 159 2.80 -7.47 -12.72
N CYS A 160 2.00 -8.52 -12.99
CA CYS A 160 0.60 -8.54 -12.58
C CYS A 160 0.49 -8.42 -11.05
N LEU A 161 1.28 -9.18 -10.29
CA LEU A 161 1.30 -9.12 -8.83
C LEU A 161 1.67 -7.72 -8.34
N PHE A 162 2.72 -7.11 -8.89
CA PHE A 162 3.09 -5.74 -8.53
C PHE A 162 1.97 -4.73 -8.80
N SER A 163 1.27 -4.86 -9.93
CA SER A 163 0.13 -4.01 -10.25
C SER A 163 -1.06 -4.26 -9.32
N ALA A 164 -1.36 -5.52 -8.99
CA ALA A 164 -2.47 -5.90 -8.11
C ALA A 164 -2.23 -5.44 -6.65
N LEU A 165 -0.96 -5.38 -6.24
CA LEU A 165 -0.51 -4.85 -4.95
C LEU A 165 -0.29 -3.33 -4.96
N GLU A 166 -0.70 -2.65 -6.03
CA GLU A 166 -0.63 -1.19 -6.17
C GLU A 166 0.79 -0.63 -5.95
N MET A 167 1.81 -1.36 -6.40
CA MET A 167 3.22 -0.96 -6.23
C MET A 167 3.47 0.43 -6.84
N PRO A 168 4.03 1.40 -6.08
CA PRO A 168 4.30 2.73 -6.59
C PRO A 168 5.31 2.72 -7.73
N ALA A 169 5.15 3.64 -8.69
CA ALA A 169 6.10 3.79 -9.81
C ALA A 169 7.54 4.09 -9.35
N SER A 170 7.74 4.68 -8.17
CA SER A 170 9.07 4.88 -7.59
C SER A 170 9.73 3.55 -7.19
N VAL A 171 8.95 2.59 -6.69
CA VAL A 171 9.44 1.26 -6.34
C VAL A 171 9.74 0.46 -7.62
N ASP A 172 8.85 0.52 -8.61
CA ASP A 172 9.08 -0.06 -9.94
C ASP A 172 10.37 0.46 -10.59
N SER A 173 10.56 1.79 -10.57
CA SER A 173 11.78 2.42 -11.09
C SER A 173 13.03 2.04 -10.30
N HIS A 174 12.92 1.76 -9.00
CA HIS A 174 14.03 1.29 -8.18
C HIS A 174 14.41 -0.15 -8.55
N ILE A 175 13.43 -1.04 -8.67
CA ILE A 175 13.62 -2.41 -9.15
C ILE A 175 14.27 -2.40 -10.55
N GLY A 176 13.75 -1.61 -11.48
CA GLY A 176 14.25 -1.51 -12.85
C GLY A 176 15.67 -0.93 -12.99
N GLN A 177 16.21 -0.28 -11.95
CA GLN A 177 17.58 0.22 -11.90
C GLN A 177 18.52 -0.68 -11.09
N THR A 178 18.00 -1.74 -10.45
CA THR A 178 18.80 -2.63 -9.62
C THR A 178 19.70 -3.49 -10.49
N THR A 179 20.99 -3.52 -10.14
CA THR A 179 22.01 -4.36 -10.78
C THR A 179 22.44 -5.49 -9.85
N SER A 180 23.18 -6.47 -10.38
CA SER A 180 23.70 -7.58 -9.57
C SER A 180 24.72 -7.16 -8.52
N MET A 181 25.34 -5.98 -8.67
CA MET A 181 26.31 -5.47 -7.71
C MET A 181 25.67 -4.78 -6.50
N ASP A 182 24.39 -4.42 -6.59
CA ASP A 182 23.67 -3.73 -5.53
C ASP A 182 23.24 -4.70 -4.40
N GLY A 183 23.22 -6.01 -4.68
CA GLY A 183 22.85 -7.02 -3.71
C GLY A 183 21.35 -7.01 -3.39
N ARG A 184 20.99 -7.30 -2.14
CA ARG A 184 19.60 -7.29 -1.66
C ARG A 184 19.14 -5.85 -1.42
N GLN A 185 18.11 -5.44 -2.13
CA GLN A 185 17.43 -4.17 -2.00
C GLN A 185 16.09 -4.34 -1.28
N SER A 186 15.53 -3.25 -0.76
CA SER A 186 14.20 -3.23 -0.14
C SER A 186 13.44 -1.93 -0.36
N ALA A 187 12.11 -2.00 -0.25
CA ALA A 187 11.20 -0.86 -0.33
C ALA A 187 9.88 -1.18 0.38
N THR A 188 9.18 -0.14 0.82
CA THR A 188 7.88 -0.27 1.48
C THR A 188 6.84 0.63 0.84
N TRP A 189 5.58 0.19 0.85
CA TRP A 189 4.42 1.00 0.51
C TRP A 189 3.16 0.44 1.17
N GLY A 190 2.30 1.32 1.69
CA GLY A 190 1.21 0.90 2.56
C GLY A 190 1.76 0.03 3.70
N ASN A 191 1.12 -1.11 3.93
CA ASN A 191 1.53 -2.12 4.89
C ASN A 191 2.36 -3.26 4.23
N LEU A 192 3.03 -3.00 3.11
CA LEU A 192 3.82 -4.00 2.39
C LEU A 192 5.30 -3.62 2.40
N GLU A 193 6.15 -4.63 2.56
CA GLU A 193 7.58 -4.56 2.30
C GLU A 193 7.94 -5.56 1.20
N ILE A 194 8.75 -5.12 0.23
CA ILE A 194 9.41 -6.01 -0.72
C ILE A 194 10.91 -6.00 -0.47
N GLN A 195 11.53 -7.17 -0.55
CA GLN A 195 12.97 -7.34 -0.59
C GLN A 195 13.34 -8.13 -1.84
N TRP A 196 14.24 -7.60 -2.67
CA TRP A 196 14.61 -8.21 -3.95
C TRP A 196 16.10 -8.20 -4.23
N SER A 197 16.52 -9.04 -5.15
CA SER A 197 17.86 -9.01 -5.73
C SER A 197 17.74 -9.33 -7.22
N TYR A 198 18.68 -8.83 -8.02
CA TYR A 198 18.75 -9.12 -9.45
C TYR A 198 20.05 -9.84 -9.81
N HIS A 199 19.98 -10.79 -10.74
CA HIS A 199 21.15 -11.33 -11.42
C HIS A 199 20.84 -11.50 -12.92
N PRO A 200 21.76 -11.17 -13.85
CA PRO A 200 21.53 -11.37 -15.29
C PRO A 200 21.05 -12.78 -15.64
N ASP A 201 21.70 -13.80 -15.08
CA ASP A 201 21.43 -15.20 -15.40
C ASP A 201 20.17 -15.77 -14.73
N ARG A 202 19.68 -15.16 -13.63
CA ARG A 202 18.54 -15.69 -12.83
C ARG A 202 17.30 -14.80 -12.88
N GLY A 203 17.47 -13.54 -13.29
CA GLY A 203 16.41 -12.55 -13.27
C GLY A 203 16.26 -11.88 -11.90
N LEU A 204 15.03 -11.43 -11.62
CA LEU A 204 14.63 -10.73 -10.41
C LEU A 204 13.95 -11.70 -9.45
N ASP A 205 14.47 -11.80 -8.23
CA ASP A 205 13.86 -12.64 -7.19
C ASP A 205 13.57 -11.79 -5.97
N GLY A 206 12.48 -12.10 -5.29
CA GLY A 206 12.11 -11.34 -4.12
C GLY A 206 11.06 -12.00 -3.25
N VAL A 207 10.84 -11.36 -2.12
CA VAL A 207 9.79 -11.68 -1.17
C VAL A 207 9.03 -10.40 -0.84
N ILE A 208 7.71 -10.50 -0.82
CA ILE A 208 6.80 -9.47 -0.34
C ILE A 208 6.20 -9.97 0.97
N THR A 209 6.24 -9.15 2.00
CA THR A 209 5.65 -9.44 3.30
C THR A 209 4.72 -8.32 3.71
N VAL A 210 3.73 -8.67 4.51
CA VAL A 210 2.92 -7.67 5.20
C VAL A 210 3.65 -7.21 6.45
N VAL A 211 3.78 -5.89 6.63
CA VAL A 211 4.40 -5.26 7.79
C VAL A 211 3.36 -4.51 8.61
N ASP A 212 3.56 -4.46 9.93
CA ASP A 212 2.75 -3.64 10.83
C ASP A 212 3.31 -2.20 10.84
N ASP A 213 2.45 -1.20 10.59
CA ASP A 213 2.78 0.25 10.69
C ASP A 213 3.03 0.72 12.14
#